data_AF-A0A1I6IEI4-F1
#
_entry.id   AF-A0A1I6IEI4-F1
#
_cell.length_a   1.000
_cell.length_b   1.000
_cell.length_c   1.000
_cell.angle_alpha   90.00
_cell.angle_beta   90.00
_cell.angle_gamma   90.00
#
_symmetry.space_group_name_H-M   'P 1'
#
loop_
_entity.id
_entity.type
_entity.pdbx_description
1 polymer ?
#
loop_
_entity_poly.entity_id
_entity_poly.type
_entity_poly.pdbx_seq_one_letter_code
_entity_poly.pdbx_strand_id
1 'polypeptide(L)'
;MPAYIENLTSTNTSQDIQEHLKECDGCKKLYNDLKEEISFEKTAEKNRRKQEKNDLMYLGKIRKSQDKKAVISLAVFVCITVLLLKIIWNYNKNMDRSIYLSYGILTLAILTGGLLCYKNFEAVKKVKYDLWAGQGIVGIAAITNIFITYRTFSWTASQVYPFNLQAYEMGPFVAKFLCAGISIGAIVFFYGAVCIIKKSYAYYFLCGHAVSLVCMDIGLYRILKTLTSIEDYRRLCFLIGGIYLLGSGMTVILWSALKNYWLKKVDKQE
;
A
#
# COMPACT_ATOMS: atom_id res chain seq x y z
N MET A 1 -46.56 -17.52 34.91
CA MET A 1 -45.40 -18.16 35.56
C MET A 1 -44.06 -17.59 35.09
N PRO A 2 -43.73 -17.51 33.77
CA PRO A 2 -42.44 -16.96 33.33
C PRO A 2 -42.22 -15.50 33.75
N ALA A 3 -43.24 -14.64 33.58
CA ALA A 3 -43.19 -13.25 34.04
C ALA A 3 -42.96 -13.08 35.55
N TYR A 4 -43.39 -14.04 36.36
CA TYR A 4 -43.13 -14.05 37.81
C TYR A 4 -41.67 -14.46 38.10
N ILE A 5 -41.13 -15.45 37.38
CA ILE A 5 -39.72 -15.87 37.49
C ILE A 5 -38.77 -14.75 37.06
N GLU A 6 -39.18 -13.91 36.11
CA GLU A 6 -38.41 -12.75 35.63
C GLU A 6 -38.64 -11.46 36.43
N ASN A 7 -39.44 -11.51 37.50
CA ASN A 7 -39.82 -10.35 38.34
C ASN A 7 -40.51 -9.21 37.56
N LEU A 8 -41.30 -9.55 36.56
CA LEU A 8 -42.07 -8.60 35.73
C LEU A 8 -43.53 -8.45 36.18
N THR A 9 -43.92 -9.10 37.27
CA THR A 9 -45.25 -9.01 37.86
C THR A 9 -45.37 -7.84 38.84
N SER A 10 -46.57 -7.27 38.96
CA SER A 10 -46.87 -6.28 40.01
C SER A 10 -46.76 -6.91 41.41
N THR A 11 -46.50 -6.09 42.43
CA THR A 11 -46.30 -6.55 43.82
C THR A 11 -47.48 -7.37 44.35
N ASN A 12 -48.71 -6.94 44.04
CA ASN A 12 -49.94 -7.64 44.42
C ASN A 12 -50.01 -9.02 43.76
N THR A 13 -49.78 -9.06 42.44
CA THR A 13 -49.76 -10.32 41.66
C THR A 13 -48.64 -11.27 42.12
N SER A 14 -47.49 -10.73 42.55
CA SER A 14 -46.40 -11.54 43.09
C SER A 14 -46.77 -12.20 44.42
N GLN A 15 -47.48 -11.49 45.30
CA GLN A 15 -47.96 -12.06 46.57
C GLN A 15 -48.98 -13.18 46.33
N ASP A 16 -49.97 -12.97 45.45
CA ASP A 16 -50.97 -13.97 45.11
C ASP A 16 -50.34 -15.26 44.56
N ILE A 17 -49.36 -15.12 43.67
CA ILE A 17 -48.62 -16.26 43.10
C ILE A 17 -47.76 -16.95 44.17
N GLN A 18 -47.14 -16.19 45.07
CA GLN A 18 -46.33 -16.74 46.15
C GLN A 18 -47.17 -17.54 47.16
N GLU A 19 -48.38 -17.09 47.47
CA GLU A 19 -49.34 -17.82 48.31
C GLU A 19 -49.81 -19.10 47.61
N HIS A 20 -50.18 -19.03 46.34
CA HIS A 20 -50.60 -20.19 45.56
C HIS A 20 -49.51 -21.29 45.45
N LEU A 21 -48.23 -20.89 45.33
CA LEU A 21 -47.10 -21.82 45.29
C LEU A 21 -46.84 -22.55 46.62
N LYS A 22 -47.39 -22.07 47.75
CA LYS A 22 -47.33 -22.76 49.05
C LYS A 22 -48.39 -23.87 49.16
N GLU A 23 -49.52 -23.71 48.48
CA GLU A 23 -50.67 -24.61 48.59
C GLU A 23 -50.75 -25.63 47.44
N CYS A 24 -50.14 -25.36 46.29
CA CYS A 24 -50.19 -26.23 45.11
C CYS A 24 -48.81 -26.79 44.74
N ASP A 25 -48.56 -28.05 45.10
CA ASP A 25 -47.32 -28.78 44.78
C ASP A 25 -47.07 -28.91 43.26
N GLY A 26 -48.14 -29.04 42.46
CA GLY A 26 -48.03 -29.10 41.00
C GLY A 26 -47.48 -27.80 40.40
N CYS A 27 -47.96 -26.65 40.89
CA CYS A 27 -47.46 -25.34 40.47
C CYS A 27 -46.05 -25.05 40.99
N LYS A 28 -45.71 -25.55 42.19
CA LYS A 28 -44.37 -25.45 42.77
C LYS A 28 -43.32 -26.22 41.96
N LYS A 29 -43.65 -27.43 41.51
CA LYS A 29 -42.79 -28.21 40.62
C LYS A 29 -42.57 -27.50 39.29
N LEU A 30 -43.66 -27.03 38.65
CA LEU A 30 -43.60 -26.27 37.41
C LEU A 30 -42.75 -24.99 37.53
N TYR A 31 -42.83 -24.28 38.67
CA TYR A 31 -42.01 -23.10 38.93
C TYR A 31 -40.51 -23.44 38.98
N ASN A 32 -40.12 -24.53 39.64
CA ASN A 32 -38.73 -24.94 39.76
C ASN A 32 -38.15 -25.34 38.39
N ASP A 33 -38.90 -26.14 37.62
CA ASP A 33 -38.49 -26.61 36.30
C ASP A 33 -38.25 -25.43 35.34
N LEU A 34 -39.18 -24.47 35.30
CA LEU A 34 -39.05 -23.26 34.47
C LEU A 34 -37.92 -22.33 34.93
N LYS A 35 -37.67 -22.26 36.24
CA LYS A 35 -36.60 -21.40 36.79
C LYS A 35 -35.22 -21.94 36.42
N GLU A 36 -35.06 -23.26 36.44
CA GLU A 36 -33.82 -23.91 36.04
C GLU A 36 -33.54 -23.70 34.55
N GLU A 37 -34.55 -23.88 33.70
CA GLU A 37 -34.46 -23.66 32.24
C GLU A 37 -34.07 -22.21 31.89
N ILE A 38 -34.73 -21.22 32.48
CA ILE A 38 -34.42 -19.79 32.27
C ILE A 38 -32.99 -19.45 32.76
N SER A 39 -32.53 -20.08 33.85
CA SER A 39 -31.19 -19.85 34.39
C SER A 39 -30.09 -20.44 33.51
N PHE A 40 -30.35 -21.60 32.92
CA PHE A 40 -29.45 -22.27 31.97
C PHE A 40 -29.33 -21.44 30.69
N GLU A 41 -30.44 -20.96 30.16
CA GLU A 41 -30.47 -20.12 28.95
C GLU A 41 -29.74 -18.79 29.18
N LYS A 42 -29.96 -18.11 30.31
CA LYS A 42 -29.21 -16.89 30.68
C LYS A 42 -27.71 -17.13 30.83
N THR A 43 -27.31 -18.29 31.34
CA THR A 43 -25.90 -18.65 31.50
C THR A 43 -25.26 -18.98 30.15
N ALA A 44 -25.97 -19.70 29.28
CA ALA A 44 -25.55 -19.99 27.91
C ALA A 44 -25.41 -18.70 27.08
N GLU A 45 -26.39 -17.79 27.16
CA GLU A 45 -26.37 -16.46 26.55
C GLU A 45 -25.15 -15.64 27.02
N LYS A 46 -24.89 -15.61 28.33
CA LYS A 46 -23.74 -14.91 28.92
C LYS A 46 -22.41 -15.50 28.46
N ASN A 47 -22.31 -16.82 28.36
CA ASN A 47 -21.12 -17.50 27.86
C ASN A 47 -20.90 -17.24 26.37
N ARG A 48 -21.95 -17.26 25.54
CA ARG A 48 -21.87 -16.88 24.12
C ARG A 48 -21.40 -15.44 23.96
N ARG A 49 -21.98 -14.47 24.68
CA ARG A 49 -21.55 -13.06 24.64
C ARG A 49 -20.10 -12.87 25.10
N LYS A 50 -19.64 -13.65 26.09
CA LYS A 50 -18.26 -13.61 26.57
C LYS A 50 -17.29 -14.20 25.53
N GLN A 51 -17.70 -15.26 24.85
CA GLN A 51 -16.94 -15.88 23.77
C GLN A 51 -16.85 -14.94 22.56
N GLU A 52 -17.96 -14.34 22.11
CA GLU A 52 -17.97 -13.31 21.06
C GLU A 52 -17.08 -12.12 21.41
N LYS A 53 -17.11 -11.66 22.67
CA LYS A 53 -16.24 -10.57 23.14
C LYS A 53 -14.76 -10.97 23.13
N ASN A 54 -14.44 -12.21 23.51
CA ASN A 54 -13.09 -12.74 23.46
C ASN A 54 -12.58 -12.91 22.03
N ASP A 55 -13.44 -13.37 21.12
CA ASP A 55 -13.13 -13.51 19.69
C ASP A 55 -12.89 -12.13 19.06
N LEU A 56 -13.73 -11.13 19.36
CA LEU A 56 -13.51 -9.74 18.97
C LEU A 56 -12.20 -9.17 19.53
N MET A 57 -11.85 -9.49 20.79
CA MET A 57 -10.57 -9.08 21.39
C MET A 57 -9.37 -9.77 20.72
N TYR A 58 -9.48 -11.05 20.39
CA TYR A 58 -8.46 -11.84 19.71
C TYR A 58 -8.21 -11.33 18.29
N LEU A 59 -9.28 -11.10 17.52
CA LEU A 59 -9.23 -10.45 16.21
C LEU A 59 -8.62 -9.04 16.31
N GLY A 60 -8.95 -8.27 17.34
CA GLY A 60 -8.32 -6.98 17.64
C GLY A 60 -6.82 -7.06 17.93
N LYS A 61 -6.39 -8.12 18.63
CA LYS A 61 -4.97 -8.36 18.99
C LYS A 61 -4.14 -8.79 17.76
N ILE A 62 -4.71 -9.63 16.89
CA ILE A 62 -4.11 -9.98 15.59
C ILE A 62 -4.03 -8.75 14.68
N ARG A 63 -5.09 -7.94 14.62
CA ARG A 63 -5.12 -6.70 13.84
C ARG A 63 -4.00 -5.74 14.25
N LYS A 64 -3.82 -5.52 15.57
CA LYS A 64 -2.77 -4.65 16.14
C LYS A 64 -1.34 -5.21 15.95
N SER A 65 -1.13 -6.53 15.98
CA SER A 65 0.21 -7.11 15.82
C SER A 65 0.68 -7.07 14.36
N GLN A 66 -0.25 -7.21 13.40
CA GLN A 66 0.04 -7.05 11.98
C GLN A 66 0.27 -5.58 11.58
N ASP A 67 -0.40 -4.62 12.23
CA ASP A 67 -0.19 -3.18 12.01
C ASP A 67 1.23 -2.74 12.32
N LYS A 68 1.84 -3.28 13.38
CA LYS A 68 3.25 -3.01 13.71
C LYS A 68 4.20 -3.50 12.62
N LYS A 69 3.96 -4.69 12.06
CA LYS A 69 4.82 -5.26 11.01
C LYS A 69 4.77 -4.45 9.71
N ALA A 70 3.59 -3.98 9.32
CA ALA A 70 3.41 -3.14 8.13
C ALA A 70 4.14 -1.80 8.26
N VAL A 71 3.99 -1.13 9.40
CA VAL A 71 4.66 0.15 9.69
C VAL A 71 6.18 -0.02 9.76
N ILE A 72 6.68 -1.07 10.41
CA ILE A 72 8.11 -1.37 10.46
C ILE A 72 8.66 -1.65 9.07
N SER A 73 7.96 -2.45 8.26
CA SER A 73 8.37 -2.74 6.87
C SER A 73 8.44 -1.48 6.01
N LEU A 74 7.44 -0.60 6.10
CA LEU A 74 7.43 0.67 5.39
C LEU A 74 8.56 1.60 5.86
N ALA A 75 8.79 1.69 7.17
CA ALA A 75 9.87 2.48 7.75
C ALA A 75 11.24 1.99 7.28
N VAL A 76 11.48 0.67 7.26
CA VAL A 76 12.71 0.08 6.74
C VAL A 76 12.88 0.40 5.25
N PHE A 77 11.81 0.27 4.45
CA PHE A 77 11.83 0.61 3.03
C PHE A 77 12.22 2.08 2.78
N VAL A 78 11.60 3.01 3.53
CA VAL A 78 11.92 4.45 3.46
C VAL A 78 13.37 4.70 3.88
N CYS A 79 13.82 4.15 5.00
CA CYS A 79 15.18 4.34 5.51
C CYS A 79 16.23 3.84 4.52
N ILE A 80 16.04 2.65 3.94
CA ILE A 80 16.94 2.10 2.92
C ILE A 80 16.98 3.04 1.71
N THR A 81 15.82 3.49 1.22
CA THR A 81 15.72 4.40 0.07
C THR A 81 16.47 5.72 0.33
N VAL A 82 16.26 6.35 1.50
CA VAL A 82 16.91 7.60 1.87
C VAL A 82 18.42 7.44 2.04
N LEU A 83 18.89 6.36 2.67
CA LEU A 83 20.32 6.07 2.82
C LEU A 83 20.99 5.92 1.45
N LEU A 84 20.35 5.17 0.55
CA LEU A 84 20.84 4.95 -0.81
C LEU A 84 20.90 6.27 -1.61
N LEU A 85 19.87 7.12 -1.53
CA LEU A 85 19.88 8.46 -2.14
C LEU A 85 21.00 9.35 -1.58
N LYS A 86 21.24 9.31 -0.26
CA LYS A 86 22.31 10.07 0.38
C LYS A 86 23.70 9.59 -0.08
N ILE A 87 23.89 8.28 -0.22
CA ILE A 87 25.13 7.70 -0.77
C ILE A 87 25.34 8.18 -2.21
N ILE A 88 24.30 8.10 -3.06
CA ILE A 88 24.35 8.61 -4.45
C ILE A 88 24.77 10.10 -4.46
N TRP A 89 24.12 10.93 -3.64
CA TRP A 89 24.37 12.37 -3.61
C TRP A 89 25.80 12.70 -3.19
N ASN A 90 26.32 12.00 -2.18
CA ASN A 90 27.63 12.28 -1.61
C ASN A 90 28.79 11.69 -2.44
N TYR A 91 28.56 10.67 -3.25
CA TYR A 91 29.56 10.09 -4.16
C TYR A 91 29.75 10.99 -5.39
N ASN A 92 30.30 12.19 -5.18
CA ASN A 92 30.35 13.26 -6.17
C ASN A 92 31.59 13.22 -7.09
N LYS A 93 32.59 12.38 -6.79
CA LYS A 93 33.88 12.36 -7.51
C LYS A 93 33.90 11.53 -8.79
N ASN A 94 33.01 10.55 -8.95
CA ASN A 94 32.96 9.70 -10.15
C ASN A 94 31.52 9.57 -10.64
N MET A 95 31.21 10.43 -11.62
CA MET A 95 29.88 10.61 -12.19
C MET A 95 29.25 9.31 -12.68
N ASP A 96 30.00 8.56 -13.48
CA ASP A 96 29.55 7.29 -14.05
C ASP A 96 29.09 6.35 -12.94
N ARG A 97 29.87 6.26 -11.86
CA ARG A 97 29.60 5.36 -10.74
C ARG A 97 28.35 5.78 -9.95
N SER A 98 28.12 7.08 -9.76
CA SER A 98 26.90 7.60 -9.12
C SER A 98 25.66 7.29 -9.96
N ILE A 99 25.79 7.38 -11.29
CA ILE A 99 24.71 7.12 -12.23
C ILE A 99 24.39 5.61 -12.26
N TYR A 100 25.42 4.75 -12.32
CA TYR A 100 25.26 3.29 -12.18
C TYR A 100 24.63 2.88 -10.84
N LEU A 101 24.99 3.55 -9.75
CA LEU A 101 24.41 3.29 -8.44
C LEU A 101 22.91 3.67 -8.40
N SER A 102 22.54 4.81 -8.98
CA SER A 102 21.15 5.22 -9.18
C SER A 102 20.35 4.16 -9.93
N TYR A 103 20.92 3.53 -10.97
CA TYR A 103 20.27 2.43 -11.71
C TYR A 103 20.11 1.15 -10.91
N GLY A 104 21.12 0.77 -10.13
CA GLY A 104 21.03 -0.38 -9.23
C GLY A 104 19.90 -0.19 -8.21
N ILE A 105 19.78 1.01 -7.66
CA ILE A 105 18.75 1.36 -6.67
C ILE A 105 17.36 1.41 -7.31
N LEU A 106 17.24 1.96 -8.52
CA LEU A 106 16.01 1.94 -9.31
C LEU A 106 15.47 0.52 -9.48
N THR A 107 16.35 -0.42 -9.83
CA THR A 107 16.01 -1.81 -10.11
C THR A 107 15.64 -2.56 -8.81
N LEU A 108 16.40 -2.32 -7.74
CA LEU A 108 16.14 -2.88 -6.42
C LEU A 108 14.83 -2.35 -5.82
N ALA A 109 14.51 -1.06 -5.97
CA ALA A 109 13.27 -0.47 -5.46
C ALA A 109 12.03 -1.08 -6.13
N ILE A 110 12.08 -1.29 -7.44
CA ILE A 110 11.01 -1.93 -8.22
C ILE A 110 10.83 -3.40 -7.79
N LEU A 111 11.94 -4.16 -7.72
CA LEU A 111 11.93 -5.57 -7.32
C LEU A 111 11.45 -5.77 -5.88
N THR A 112 11.94 -4.97 -4.94
CA THR A 112 11.56 -5.06 -3.52
C THR A 112 10.12 -4.65 -3.28
N GLY A 113 9.64 -3.59 -3.97
CA GLY A 113 8.22 -3.19 -3.95
C GLY A 113 7.30 -4.31 -4.44
N GLY A 114 7.65 -4.97 -5.54
CA GLY A 114 6.91 -6.13 -6.05
C GLY A 114 6.90 -7.33 -5.09
N LEU A 115 8.03 -7.65 -4.47
CA LEU A 115 8.19 -8.81 -3.59
C LEU A 115 7.49 -8.61 -2.23
N LEU A 116 7.51 -7.38 -1.69
CA LEU A 116 6.76 -7.03 -0.47
C LEU A 116 5.26 -6.98 -0.70
N CYS A 117 4.81 -6.54 -1.89
CA CYS A 117 3.43 -6.67 -2.32
C CYS A 117 2.96 -8.13 -2.34
N TYR A 118 3.82 -9.03 -2.82
CA TYR A 118 3.51 -10.43 -3.04
C TYR A 118 3.20 -11.19 -1.75
N LYS A 119 3.99 -11.01 -0.68
CA LYS A 119 3.85 -11.80 0.56
C LYS A 119 2.51 -11.59 1.28
N ASN A 120 1.81 -10.48 1.01
CA ASN A 120 0.55 -10.12 1.66
C ASN A 120 -0.64 -10.04 0.67
N PHE A 121 -0.47 -10.52 -0.57
CA PHE A 121 -1.51 -10.46 -1.61
C PHE A 121 -2.72 -11.36 -1.30
N GLU A 122 -2.54 -12.41 -0.47
CA GLU A 122 -3.59 -13.33 -0.01
C GLU A 122 -4.79 -12.64 0.66
N ALA A 123 -4.66 -11.37 1.08
CA ALA A 123 -5.73 -10.65 1.79
C ALA A 123 -6.61 -9.73 0.92
N VAL A 124 -6.31 -9.50 -0.37
CA VAL A 124 -7.00 -8.46 -1.18
C VAL A 124 -7.84 -9.09 -2.30
N LYS A 125 -9.11 -9.38 -2.00
CA LYS A 125 -10.09 -9.94 -2.97
C LYS A 125 -10.47 -9.00 -4.14
N LYS A 126 -10.18 -7.69 -4.08
CA LYS A 126 -10.44 -6.73 -5.18
C LYS A 126 -9.35 -5.65 -5.27
N VAL A 127 -8.70 -5.57 -6.44
CA VAL A 127 -7.80 -4.45 -6.77
C VAL A 127 -8.64 -3.20 -6.97
N LYS A 128 -8.27 -2.10 -6.31
CA LYS A 128 -9.03 -0.84 -6.34
C LYS A 128 -8.61 0.04 -7.54
N TYR A 129 -9.53 0.84 -8.06
CA TYR A 129 -9.31 1.72 -9.22
C TYR A 129 -8.25 2.79 -8.98
N ASP A 130 -8.20 3.33 -7.77
CA ASP A 130 -7.22 4.32 -7.32
C ASP A 130 -5.75 3.84 -7.41
N LEU A 131 -5.49 2.55 -7.19
CA LEU A 131 -4.16 1.97 -7.41
C LEU A 131 -3.74 2.10 -8.88
N TRP A 132 -4.63 1.77 -9.81
CA TRP A 132 -4.37 1.88 -11.26
C TRP A 132 -4.26 3.31 -11.72
N ALA A 133 -5.09 4.20 -11.19
CA ALA A 133 -4.96 5.63 -11.43
C ALA A 133 -3.59 6.13 -10.98
N GLY A 134 -3.13 5.74 -9.79
CA GLY A 134 -1.79 6.08 -9.29
C GLY A 134 -0.67 5.54 -10.19
N GLN A 135 -0.76 4.28 -10.64
CA GLN A 135 0.20 3.69 -11.56
C GLN A 135 0.21 4.42 -12.92
N GLY A 136 -0.97 4.76 -13.44
CA GLY A 136 -1.12 5.53 -14.66
C GLY A 136 -0.46 6.90 -14.56
N ILE A 137 -0.68 7.62 -13.44
CA ILE A 137 -0.06 8.92 -13.18
C ILE A 137 1.47 8.82 -13.18
N VAL A 138 2.04 7.86 -12.45
CA VAL A 138 3.49 7.66 -12.38
C VAL A 138 4.06 7.24 -13.74
N GLY A 139 3.37 6.36 -14.46
CA GLY A 139 3.75 5.93 -15.80
C GLY A 139 3.76 7.06 -16.81
N ILE A 140 2.70 7.88 -16.85
CA ILE A 140 2.60 9.05 -17.72
C ILE A 140 3.72 10.04 -17.41
N ALA A 141 3.92 10.38 -16.13
CA ALA A 141 4.98 11.29 -15.72
C ALA A 141 6.37 10.81 -16.18
N ALA A 142 6.66 9.52 -16.01
CA ALA A 142 7.92 8.95 -16.46
C ALA A 142 8.09 9.01 -17.98
N ILE A 143 7.06 8.64 -18.75
CA ILE A 143 7.08 8.71 -20.21
C ILE A 143 7.29 10.15 -20.69
N THR A 144 6.59 11.11 -20.08
CA THR A 144 6.75 12.53 -20.38
C THR A 144 8.17 13.00 -20.10
N ASN A 145 8.76 12.62 -18.96
CA ASN A 145 10.14 13.01 -18.63
C ASN A 145 11.16 12.41 -19.58
N ILE A 146 11.02 11.12 -19.94
CA ILE A 146 11.86 10.46 -20.94
C ILE A 146 11.73 11.16 -22.29
N PHE A 147 10.50 11.45 -22.72
CA PHE A 147 10.23 12.13 -23.99
C PHE A 147 10.84 13.53 -24.04
N ILE A 148 10.65 14.35 -23.00
CA ILE A 148 11.21 15.71 -22.92
C ILE A 148 12.74 15.66 -22.93
N THR A 149 13.33 14.74 -22.19
CA THR A 149 14.78 14.55 -22.15
C THR A 149 15.32 14.18 -23.54
N TYR A 150 14.65 13.27 -24.25
CA TYR A 150 15.01 12.88 -25.62
C TYR A 150 14.83 14.03 -26.62
N ARG A 151 13.72 14.77 -26.54
CA ARG A 151 13.48 15.94 -27.40
C ARG A 151 14.51 17.03 -27.18
N THR A 152 14.92 17.24 -25.92
CA THR A 152 15.99 18.18 -25.57
C THR A 152 17.28 17.84 -26.29
N PHE A 153 17.66 16.57 -26.35
CA PHE A 153 18.81 16.15 -27.14
C PHE A 153 18.66 16.55 -28.61
N SER A 154 17.52 16.25 -29.23
CA SER A 154 17.25 16.58 -30.63
C SER A 154 17.32 18.09 -30.89
N TRP A 155 16.80 18.90 -29.98
CA TRP A 155 16.82 20.36 -30.08
C TRP A 155 18.24 20.91 -29.94
N THR A 156 19.00 20.44 -28.95
CA THR A 156 20.40 20.87 -28.75
C THR A 156 21.30 20.45 -29.92
N ALA A 157 21.10 19.25 -30.47
CA ALA A 157 21.89 18.76 -31.60
C ALA A 157 21.60 19.52 -32.91
N SER A 158 20.34 19.92 -33.13
CA SER A 158 19.93 20.67 -34.32
C SER A 158 20.07 22.18 -34.19
N GLN A 159 20.41 22.69 -33.00
CA GLN A 159 20.40 24.13 -32.68
C GLN A 159 19.03 24.79 -32.93
N VAL A 160 17.95 24.00 -32.88
CA VAL A 160 16.56 24.45 -33.02
C VAL A 160 15.85 24.28 -31.69
N TYR A 161 15.60 25.39 -31.02
CA TYR A 161 15.00 25.40 -29.70
C TYR A 161 13.48 25.66 -29.77
N PRO A 162 12.68 24.96 -28.95
CA PRO A 162 11.24 25.16 -28.93
C PRO A 162 10.89 26.52 -28.29
N PHE A 163 9.72 27.07 -28.62
CA PHE A 163 9.16 28.26 -27.98
C PHE A 163 10.07 29.50 -28.02
N ASN A 164 10.92 29.63 -29.05
CA ASN A 164 11.92 30.70 -29.17
C ASN A 164 12.89 30.79 -27.97
N LEU A 165 13.11 29.68 -27.27
CA LEU A 165 14.08 29.62 -26.18
C LEU A 165 15.51 29.80 -26.72
N GLN A 166 16.37 30.38 -25.90
CA GLN A 166 17.80 30.43 -26.18
C GLN A 166 18.50 29.17 -25.66
N ALA A 167 19.70 28.88 -26.19
CA ALA A 167 20.46 27.68 -25.83
C ALA A 167 20.69 27.53 -24.32
N TYR A 168 20.99 28.62 -23.62
CA TYR A 168 21.23 28.61 -22.16
C TYR A 168 19.96 28.38 -21.33
N GLU A 169 18.78 28.59 -21.91
CA GLU A 169 17.49 28.43 -21.22
C GLU A 169 16.99 26.98 -21.24
N MET A 170 17.56 26.13 -22.08
CA MET A 170 17.17 24.72 -22.22
C MET A 170 17.39 23.91 -20.93
N GLY A 171 18.51 24.11 -20.25
CA GLY A 171 18.79 23.41 -18.98
C GLY A 171 17.72 23.70 -17.91
N PRO A 172 17.48 24.99 -17.56
CA PRO A 172 16.41 25.38 -16.66
C PRO A 172 15.01 24.92 -17.11
N PHE A 173 14.73 24.93 -18.41
CA PHE A 173 13.46 24.45 -18.97
C PHE A 173 13.24 22.97 -18.66
N VAL A 174 14.21 22.10 -18.95
CA VAL A 174 14.11 20.66 -18.68
C VAL A 174 14.06 20.37 -17.18
N ALA A 175 14.86 21.10 -16.39
CA ALA A 175 14.87 20.97 -14.94
C ALA A 175 13.47 21.15 -14.32
N LYS A 176 12.65 22.07 -14.83
CA LYS A 176 11.28 22.28 -14.34
C LYS A 176 10.41 21.03 -14.51
N PHE A 177 10.52 20.31 -15.63
CA PHE A 177 9.79 19.06 -15.86
C PHE A 177 10.26 17.94 -14.95
N LEU A 178 11.57 17.80 -14.76
CA LEU A 178 12.12 16.81 -13.84
C LEU A 178 11.68 17.09 -12.39
N CYS A 179 11.68 18.37 -11.96
CA CYS A 179 11.15 18.75 -10.65
C CYS A 179 9.65 18.45 -10.51
N ALA A 180 8.86 18.63 -11.57
CA ALA A 180 7.45 18.26 -11.57
C ALA A 180 7.28 16.73 -11.43
N GLY A 181 8.09 15.94 -12.14
CA GLY A 181 8.11 14.48 -12.01
C GLY A 181 8.46 14.01 -10.59
N ILE A 182 9.49 14.60 -9.97
CA ILE A 182 9.85 14.36 -8.56
C ILE A 182 8.67 14.66 -7.64
N SER A 183 7.98 15.79 -7.87
CA SER A 183 6.83 16.21 -7.06
C SER A 183 5.66 15.22 -7.18
N ILE A 184 5.34 14.80 -8.40
CA ILE A 184 4.32 13.78 -8.67
C ILE A 184 4.69 12.46 -8.00
N GLY A 185 5.92 11.99 -8.19
CA GLY A 185 6.43 10.77 -7.56
C GLY A 185 6.33 10.83 -6.03
N ALA A 186 6.71 11.95 -5.41
CA ALA A 186 6.60 12.13 -3.96
C ALA A 186 5.14 12.07 -3.48
N ILE A 187 4.22 12.77 -4.14
CA ILE A 187 2.79 12.77 -3.78
C ILE A 187 2.21 11.35 -3.87
N VAL A 188 2.47 10.65 -4.97
CA VAL A 188 1.97 9.28 -5.18
C VAL A 188 2.58 8.31 -4.18
N PHE A 189 3.85 8.50 -3.83
CA PHE A 189 4.53 7.73 -2.79
C PHE A 189 3.84 7.90 -1.42
N PHE A 190 3.59 9.14 -0.98
CA PHE A 190 2.92 9.41 0.29
C PHE A 190 1.49 8.85 0.32
N TYR A 191 0.76 8.99 -0.79
CA TYR A 191 -0.55 8.39 -0.92
C TYR A 191 -0.50 6.87 -0.78
N GLY A 192 0.43 6.21 -1.49
CA GLY A 192 0.66 4.78 -1.37
C GLY A 192 1.03 4.35 0.05
N ALA A 193 1.91 5.10 0.73
CA ALA A 193 2.29 4.87 2.12
C ALA A 193 1.10 4.93 3.08
N VAL A 194 0.23 5.94 2.94
CA VAL A 194 -1.02 6.04 3.72
C VAL A 194 -1.93 4.84 3.46
N CYS A 195 -2.06 4.40 2.20
CA CYS A 195 -2.85 3.22 1.84
C CYS A 195 -2.27 1.91 2.41
N ILE A 196 -0.95 1.78 2.46
CA ILE A 196 -0.26 0.66 3.13
C ILE A 196 -0.61 0.64 4.63
N ILE A 197 -0.58 1.80 5.30
CA ILE A 197 -0.96 1.93 6.72
C ILE A 197 -2.44 1.55 6.92
N LYS A 198 -3.30 1.85 5.95
CA LYS A 198 -4.71 1.41 5.90
C LYS A 198 -4.88 -0.06 5.50
N LYS A 199 -3.81 -0.88 5.59
CA LYS A 199 -3.77 -2.33 5.31
C LYS A 199 -4.00 -2.69 3.84
N SER A 200 -3.72 -1.78 2.91
CA SER A 200 -3.74 -2.10 1.50
C SER A 200 -2.33 -2.34 0.99
N TYR A 201 -1.86 -3.58 1.16
CA TYR A 201 -0.49 -3.99 0.82
C TYR A 201 -0.20 -3.96 -0.69
N ALA A 202 -1.23 -3.91 -1.54
CA ALA A 202 -1.09 -3.74 -2.98
C ALA A 202 -0.40 -2.40 -3.36
N TYR A 203 -0.35 -1.42 -2.46
CA TYR A 203 0.25 -0.12 -2.70
C TYR A 203 1.77 -0.09 -2.46
N TYR A 204 2.39 -1.19 -1.98
CA TYR A 204 3.85 -1.33 -2.00
C TYR A 204 4.38 -1.26 -3.43
N PHE A 205 3.63 -1.81 -4.38
CA PHE A 205 3.91 -1.73 -5.80
C PHE A 205 3.88 -0.28 -6.30
N LEU A 206 2.87 0.49 -5.88
CA LEU A 206 2.77 1.93 -6.20
C LEU A 206 3.92 2.73 -5.60
N CYS A 207 4.27 2.45 -4.35
CA CYS A 207 5.39 3.11 -3.69
C CYS A 207 6.72 2.81 -4.39
N GLY A 208 6.94 1.57 -4.81
CA GLY A 208 8.15 1.17 -5.56
C GLY A 208 8.30 1.95 -6.86
N HIS A 209 7.25 2.01 -7.68
CA HIS A 209 7.26 2.77 -8.94
C HIS A 209 7.44 4.28 -8.71
N ALA A 210 6.79 4.83 -7.69
CA ALA A 210 6.90 6.25 -7.34
C ALA A 210 8.33 6.63 -6.90
N VAL A 211 8.98 5.80 -6.08
CA VAL A 211 10.40 5.97 -5.71
C VAL A 211 11.28 5.90 -6.95
N SER A 212 10.99 4.98 -7.87
CA SER A 212 11.76 4.84 -9.09
C SER A 212 11.68 6.07 -10.00
N LEU A 213 10.50 6.66 -10.16
CA LEU A 213 10.35 7.93 -10.85
C LEU A 213 11.23 9.03 -10.23
N VAL A 214 11.19 9.17 -8.90
CA VAL A 214 12.01 10.16 -8.18
C VAL A 214 13.50 9.93 -8.40
N CYS A 215 13.98 8.68 -8.29
CA CYS A 215 15.38 8.34 -8.53
C CYS A 215 15.81 8.63 -9.98
N MET A 216 14.97 8.29 -10.95
CA MET A 216 15.20 8.56 -12.37
C MET A 216 15.38 10.07 -12.62
N ASP A 217 14.46 10.88 -12.10
CA ASP A 217 14.46 12.33 -12.32
C ASP A 217 15.63 13.02 -11.62
N ILE A 218 16.00 12.59 -10.40
CA ILE A 218 17.20 13.07 -9.71
C ILE A 218 18.46 12.72 -10.52
N GLY A 219 18.53 11.50 -11.07
CA GLY A 219 19.62 11.07 -11.94
C GLY A 219 19.75 12.00 -13.16
N LEU A 220 18.66 12.18 -13.90
CA LEU A 220 18.59 13.08 -15.07
C LEU A 220 18.96 14.52 -14.73
N TYR A 221 18.47 15.03 -13.60
CA TYR A 221 18.77 16.39 -13.16
C TYR A 221 20.26 16.59 -12.87
N ARG A 222 20.90 15.62 -12.21
CA ARG A 222 22.35 15.69 -11.96
C ARG A 222 23.13 15.67 -13.24
N ILE A 223 22.76 14.80 -14.17
CA ILE A 223 23.38 14.67 -15.50
C ILE A 223 23.35 16.01 -16.25
N LEU A 224 22.19 16.67 -16.29
CA LEU A 224 22.05 17.99 -16.90
C LEU A 224 23.01 19.04 -16.32
N LYS A 225 23.35 18.94 -15.03
CA LYS A 225 24.21 19.92 -14.35
C LYS A 225 25.70 19.70 -14.60
N THR A 226 26.11 18.50 -14.98
CA THR A 226 27.52 18.07 -14.94
C THR A 226 28.07 17.61 -16.28
N LEU A 227 27.24 17.52 -17.31
CA LEU A 227 27.68 17.09 -18.64
C LEU A 227 28.57 18.12 -19.33
N THR A 228 29.64 17.60 -19.92
CA THR A 228 30.58 18.33 -20.78
C THR A 228 30.44 17.95 -22.25
N SER A 229 29.69 16.87 -22.58
CA SER A 229 29.55 16.32 -23.94
C SER A 229 28.10 15.95 -24.27
N ILE A 230 27.65 16.30 -25.48
CA ILE A 230 26.31 16.01 -26.00
C ILE A 230 26.10 14.51 -26.31
N GLU A 231 27.17 13.80 -26.70
CA GLU A 231 27.09 12.38 -27.04
C GLU A 231 26.89 11.51 -25.79
N ASP A 232 27.54 11.89 -24.67
CA ASP A 232 27.39 11.22 -23.39
C ASP A 232 25.98 11.43 -22.82
N TYR A 233 25.41 12.62 -23.02
CA TYR A 233 24.00 12.89 -22.69
C TYR A 233 23.06 11.91 -23.40
N ARG A 234 23.25 11.71 -24.72
CA ARG A 234 22.39 10.81 -25.53
C ARG A 234 22.41 9.38 -25.01
N ARG A 235 23.62 8.81 -24.82
CA ARG A 235 23.79 7.43 -24.37
C ARG A 235 23.13 7.22 -23.00
N LEU A 236 23.29 8.19 -22.12
CA LEU A 236 22.76 8.13 -20.77
C LEU A 236 21.24 8.24 -20.74
N CYS A 237 20.66 9.15 -21.52
CA CYS A 237 19.19 9.26 -21.66
C CYS A 237 18.57 7.96 -22.17
N PHE A 238 19.21 7.31 -23.16
CA PHE A 238 18.75 6.03 -23.69
C PHE A 238 18.82 4.92 -22.65
N LEU A 239 19.92 4.84 -21.89
CA LEU A 239 20.06 3.88 -20.79
C LEU A 239 19.01 4.10 -19.70
N ILE A 240 18.76 5.35 -19.29
CA ILE A 240 17.78 5.69 -18.25
C ILE A 240 16.37 5.28 -18.68
N GLY A 241 15.96 5.72 -19.87
CA GLY A 241 14.64 5.40 -20.40
C GLY A 241 14.48 3.90 -20.63
N GLY A 242 15.49 3.24 -21.17
CA GLY A 242 15.49 1.80 -21.40
C GLY A 242 15.35 0.99 -20.12
N ILE A 243 16.13 1.30 -19.08
CA ILE A 243 16.05 0.60 -17.79
C ILE A 243 14.70 0.83 -17.12
N TYR A 244 14.17 2.06 -17.14
CA TYR A 244 12.86 2.34 -16.55
C TYR A 244 11.75 1.57 -17.27
N LEU A 245 11.74 1.58 -18.61
CA LEU A 245 10.75 0.84 -19.40
C LEU A 245 10.86 -0.66 -19.20
N LEU A 246 12.08 -1.23 -19.21
CA LEU A 246 12.32 -2.64 -18.93
C LEU A 246 11.87 -3.01 -17.51
N GLY A 247 12.26 -2.21 -16.51
CA GLY A 247 11.85 -2.38 -15.13
C GLY A 247 10.33 -2.40 -15.00
N SER A 248 9.65 -1.39 -15.56
CA SER A 248 8.19 -1.31 -15.55
C SER A 248 7.52 -2.49 -16.27
N GLY A 249 8.06 -2.90 -17.42
CA GLY A 249 7.55 -4.01 -18.21
C GLY A 249 7.68 -5.33 -17.47
N MET A 250 8.86 -5.60 -16.88
CA MET A 250 9.08 -6.78 -16.04
C MET A 250 8.11 -6.83 -14.87
N THR A 251 7.83 -5.70 -14.22
CA THR A 251 6.84 -5.66 -13.14
C THR A 251 5.42 -5.94 -13.59
N VAL A 252 4.99 -5.44 -14.75
CA VAL A 252 3.66 -5.74 -15.31
C VAL A 252 3.56 -7.22 -15.68
N ILE A 253 4.62 -7.79 -16.25
CA ILE A 253 4.69 -9.23 -16.59
C ILE A 253 4.64 -10.09 -15.33
N LEU A 254 5.49 -9.79 -14.34
CA LEU A 254 5.48 -10.47 -13.03
C LEU A 254 4.10 -10.41 -12.39
N TRP A 255 3.47 -9.23 -12.38
CA TRP A 255 2.14 -9.06 -11.83
C TRP A 255 1.08 -9.90 -12.59
N SER A 256 1.14 -9.92 -13.93
CA SER A 256 0.22 -10.70 -14.77
C SER A 256 0.41 -12.21 -14.62
N ALA A 257 1.66 -12.67 -14.58
CA ALA A 257 2.00 -14.07 -14.37
C ALA A 257 1.55 -14.56 -12.98
N LEU A 258 1.76 -13.74 -11.95
CA LEU A 258 1.36 -14.05 -10.58
C LEU A 258 -0.17 -14.06 -10.42
N LYS A 259 -0.89 -13.15 -11.07
CA LYS A 259 -2.35 -13.14 -11.12
C LYS A 259 -2.88 -14.45 -11.73
N ASN A 260 -2.33 -14.89 -12.86
CA ASN A 260 -2.76 -16.11 -13.56
C ASN A 260 -2.42 -17.39 -12.79
N TYR A 261 -1.26 -17.46 -12.13
CA TYR A 261 -0.88 -18.61 -11.30
C TYR A 261 -1.87 -18.82 -10.15
N TRP A 262 -2.34 -17.76 -9.52
CA TRP A 262 -3.23 -17.84 -8.36
C TRP A 262 -4.69 -18.09 -8.72
N LEU A 263 -5.19 -17.52 -9.83
CA LEU A 263 -6.52 -17.89 -10.35
C LEU A 263 -6.60 -19.42 -10.55
N LYS A 264 -5.55 -20.02 -11.13
CA LYS A 264 -5.43 -21.48 -11.29
C LYS A 264 -5.29 -22.27 -9.99
N LYS A 265 -4.84 -21.65 -8.89
CA LYS A 265 -4.67 -22.32 -7.59
C LYS A 265 -5.96 -22.27 -6.77
N VAL A 266 -6.73 -21.19 -6.86
CA VAL A 266 -8.05 -21.07 -6.23
C VAL A 266 -9.04 -22.03 -6.90
N ASP A 267 -9.05 -22.11 -8.23
CA ASP A 267 -9.89 -23.08 -8.99
C ASP A 267 -9.52 -24.56 -8.74
N LYS A 268 -8.39 -24.83 -8.07
CA LYS A 268 -7.98 -26.19 -7.67
C LYS A 268 -8.33 -26.54 -6.22
N GLN A 269 -8.84 -25.57 -5.45
CA GLN A 269 -9.22 -25.76 -4.04
C GLN A 269 -10.75 -25.68 -3.82
N GLU A 270 -11.52 -25.30 -4.83
CA GLU A 270 -12.98 -25.54 -4.94
C GLU A 270 -13.24 -26.84 -5.72
#